data_AF-A0A1W1BST4-F1
#
_entry.id   AF-A0A1W1BST4-F1
#
_cell.length_a   1.000
_cell.length_b   1.000
_cell.length_c   1.000
_cell.angle_alpha   90.00
_cell.angle_beta   90.00
_cell.angle_gamma   90.00
#
_symmetry.space_group_name_H-M   'P 1'
#
loop_
_entity.id
_entity.type
_entity.pdbx_description
1 polymer ?
#
loop_
_entity_poly.entity_id
_entity_poly.type
_entity_poly.pdbx_seq_one_letter_code
_entity_poly.pdbx_strand_id
1 'polypeptide(L)'
;MRAYSSVSGKLHHSGSLDAIKQADGAIVIGTRIATDNPMVRYALRTASQHNGAKIVYAHPMEDALMQNTVTQFMKYEAGSEEGVIALLANELLKNVEIDEASRAFLNDLDLGYLEAESNIGDDELKSMSRAFSRSAKRVLIVGSDVFAHARAKNIAKLVALIEKYTDFSLVVVPNEVNSAGVSLICNLDCDEECEHVVGYNARGDFLLSSLEDADLAMPALNQVEGSVVNIDNKVLPLNVALAFGGYNLNDLANALGLEKEYTIEYTELLPKEKGFKGVTFDALENFYTVYGEDVRGYILEEVTCASDGKIEEIAELPEFNGTVIYHCNPVLQFNQFTNKTKQLEKDRTLRGSAQFAAAARISDGDEVEIQFASQTIKRIFKQDEELKGTIALNPRFDMAEDFSQYRFEKSKIVRVV
;
A
#
# COMPACT_ATOMS: atom_id res chain seq x y z
N MET A 1 -5.82 -2.35 -9.49
CA MET A 1 -7.27 -2.56 -9.63
C MET A 1 -7.70 -3.21 -10.95
N ARG A 2 -7.39 -2.70 -12.15
CA ARG A 2 -7.85 -3.34 -13.42
C ARG A 2 -7.59 -4.85 -13.53
N ALA A 3 -6.37 -5.30 -13.18
CA ALA A 3 -6.02 -6.72 -13.19
C ALA A 3 -6.74 -7.55 -12.10
N TYR A 4 -7.06 -6.92 -10.96
CA TYR A 4 -7.89 -7.54 -9.93
C TYR A 4 -9.33 -7.72 -10.45
N SER A 5 -9.90 -6.67 -11.03
CA SER A 5 -11.28 -6.65 -11.53
C SER A 5 -11.53 -7.65 -12.65
N SER A 6 -10.52 -7.93 -13.49
CA SER A 6 -10.64 -8.93 -14.56
C SER A 6 -10.74 -10.38 -14.05
N VAL A 7 -10.46 -10.64 -12.78
CA VAL A 7 -10.68 -11.96 -12.16
C VAL A 7 -11.86 -11.93 -11.20
N SER A 8 -11.92 -10.95 -10.29
CA SER A 8 -12.96 -10.86 -9.26
C SER A 8 -14.33 -10.50 -9.82
N GLY A 9 -14.38 -9.82 -10.98
CA GLY A 9 -15.61 -9.24 -11.51
C GLY A 9 -16.08 -8.00 -10.74
N LYS A 10 -15.25 -7.45 -9.84
CA LYS A 10 -15.56 -6.27 -9.02
C LYS A 10 -14.54 -5.16 -9.28
N LEU A 11 -15.01 -3.91 -9.34
CA LEU A 11 -14.09 -2.77 -9.48
C LEU A 11 -13.38 -2.43 -8.16
N HIS A 12 -14.11 -2.49 -7.06
CA HIS A 12 -13.67 -2.10 -5.72
C HIS A 12 -13.36 -3.34 -4.89
N HIS A 13 -12.39 -3.24 -3.98
CA HIS A 13 -12.18 -4.28 -2.98
C HIS A 13 -13.36 -4.30 -1.99
N SER A 14 -13.73 -5.47 -1.46
CA SER A 14 -14.96 -5.62 -0.66
C SER A 14 -14.88 -5.20 0.82
N GLY A 15 -13.67 -5.14 1.37
CA GLY A 15 -13.43 -4.89 2.79
C GLY A 15 -13.36 -3.42 3.18
N SER A 16 -13.44 -3.18 4.50
CA SER A 16 -13.34 -1.87 5.15
C SER A 16 -12.59 -1.97 6.47
N LEU A 17 -12.27 -0.84 7.09
CA LEU A 17 -11.75 -0.78 8.46
C LEU A 17 -12.70 -1.43 9.47
N ASP A 18 -14.01 -1.35 9.25
CA ASP A 18 -14.98 -2.05 10.10
C ASP A 18 -14.93 -3.57 9.89
N ALA A 19 -14.82 -4.03 8.65
CA ALA A 19 -14.62 -5.45 8.35
C ALA A 19 -13.37 -6.00 9.07
N ILE A 20 -12.27 -5.23 9.10
CA ILE A 20 -11.07 -5.58 9.86
C ILE A 20 -11.38 -5.65 11.35
N LYS A 21 -12.02 -4.63 11.95
CA LYS A 21 -12.36 -4.61 13.39
C LYS A 21 -13.25 -5.78 13.81
N GLN A 22 -14.14 -6.22 12.92
CA GLN A 22 -15.08 -7.32 13.15
C GLN A 22 -14.50 -8.70 12.82
N ALA A 23 -13.30 -8.76 12.24
CA ALA A 23 -12.69 -10.00 11.81
C ALA A 23 -12.36 -10.91 13.00
N ASP A 24 -12.42 -12.22 12.77
CA ASP A 24 -11.90 -13.28 13.65
C ASP A 24 -10.76 -14.08 12.99
N GLY A 25 -10.45 -13.79 11.71
CA GLY A 25 -9.25 -14.22 11.00
C GLY A 25 -8.76 -13.11 10.06
N ALA A 26 -7.46 -12.82 10.05
CA ALA A 26 -6.88 -11.83 9.16
C ALA A 26 -5.51 -12.26 8.63
N ILE A 27 -5.26 -12.00 7.35
CA ILE A 27 -3.94 -12.13 6.73
C ILE A 27 -3.50 -10.73 6.30
N VAL A 28 -2.32 -10.29 6.73
CA VAL A 28 -1.68 -9.05 6.29
C VAL A 28 -0.45 -9.41 5.49
N ILE A 29 -0.30 -8.88 4.27
CA ILE A 29 0.85 -9.13 3.41
C ILE A 29 1.32 -7.89 2.66
N GLY A 30 2.64 -7.77 2.51
CA GLY A 30 3.31 -6.74 1.71
C GLY A 30 3.08 -5.32 2.20
N THR A 31 3.12 -5.13 3.52
CA THR A 31 3.15 -3.81 4.16
C THR A 31 3.69 -3.91 5.58
N ARG A 32 4.41 -2.87 5.99
CA ARG A 32 4.75 -2.66 7.40
C ARG A 32 3.64 -1.85 8.06
N ILE A 33 2.55 -2.54 8.43
CA ILE A 33 1.28 -1.88 8.73
C ILE A 33 1.35 -0.88 9.89
N ALA A 34 2.26 -1.08 10.84
CA ALA A 34 2.38 -0.18 11.98
C ALA A 34 2.85 1.23 11.62
N THR A 35 3.63 1.36 10.54
CA THR A 35 4.11 2.63 10.01
C THR A 35 3.30 3.09 8.81
N ASP A 36 2.86 2.16 7.97
CA ASP A 36 2.19 2.48 6.70
C ASP A 36 0.74 2.94 6.90
N ASN A 37 0.00 2.32 7.83
CA ASN A 37 -1.39 2.73 8.08
C ASN A 37 -1.81 2.51 9.55
N PRO A 38 -1.68 3.54 10.40
CA PRO A 38 -2.07 3.47 11.81
C PRO A 38 -3.53 3.07 12.04
N MET A 39 -4.44 3.42 11.13
CA MET A 39 -5.86 3.08 11.24
C MET A 39 -6.10 1.58 11.04
N VAL A 40 -5.41 0.96 10.09
CA VAL A 40 -5.47 -0.50 9.88
C VAL A 40 -4.82 -1.24 11.05
N ARG A 41 -3.67 -0.76 11.55
CA ARG A 41 -3.07 -1.31 12.78
C ARG A 41 -4.05 -1.25 13.96
N TYR A 42 -4.73 -0.13 14.15
CA TYR A 42 -5.74 0.01 15.20
C TYR A 42 -6.92 -0.95 15.00
N ALA A 43 -7.39 -1.12 13.77
CA ALA A 43 -8.46 -2.06 13.44
C ALA A 43 -8.05 -3.52 13.73
N LEU A 44 -6.84 -3.93 13.35
CA LEU A 44 -6.29 -5.25 13.65
C LEU A 44 -6.15 -5.49 15.15
N ARG A 45 -5.67 -4.49 15.90
CA ARG A 45 -5.60 -4.57 17.36
C ARG A 45 -6.98 -4.73 17.98
N THR A 46 -7.98 -4.02 17.47
CA THR A 46 -9.38 -4.15 17.90
C THR A 46 -9.88 -5.57 17.67
N ALA A 47 -9.66 -6.13 16.48
CA ALA A 47 -10.05 -7.51 16.16
C ALA A 47 -9.36 -8.53 17.08
N SER A 48 -8.06 -8.38 17.31
CA SER A 48 -7.28 -9.22 18.22
C SER A 48 -7.83 -9.17 19.65
N GLN A 49 -8.06 -7.98 20.18
CA GLN A 49 -8.46 -7.77 21.58
C GLN A 49 -9.93 -8.12 21.86
N HIS A 50 -10.84 -7.78 20.94
CA HIS A 50 -12.28 -7.92 21.15
C HIS A 50 -12.84 -9.22 20.59
N ASN A 51 -12.27 -9.75 19.50
CA ASN A 51 -12.78 -10.96 18.84
C ASN A 51 -11.85 -12.16 19.00
N GLY A 52 -10.66 -11.98 19.60
CA GLY A 52 -9.64 -13.04 19.68
C GLY A 52 -9.12 -13.45 18.31
N ALA A 53 -9.12 -12.52 17.35
CA ALA A 53 -8.83 -12.79 15.94
C ALA A 53 -7.47 -13.47 15.76
N LYS A 54 -7.42 -14.45 14.85
CA LYS A 54 -6.17 -15.05 14.40
C LYS A 54 -5.57 -14.19 13.30
N ILE A 55 -4.41 -13.61 13.55
CA ILE A 55 -3.77 -12.65 12.66
C ILE A 55 -2.46 -13.26 12.17
N VAL A 56 -2.43 -13.56 10.88
CA VAL A 56 -1.22 -13.91 10.13
C VAL A 56 -0.62 -12.63 9.59
N TYR A 57 0.65 -12.41 9.89
CA TYR A 57 1.42 -11.28 9.36
C TYR A 57 2.55 -11.83 8.50
N ALA A 58 2.37 -11.76 7.19
CA ALA A 58 3.34 -12.19 6.20
C ALA A 58 4.19 -10.98 5.78
N HIS A 59 5.48 -10.98 6.14
CA HIS A 59 6.39 -9.89 5.80
C HIS A 59 7.86 -10.37 5.91
N PRO A 60 8.82 -9.82 5.14
CA PRO A 60 10.23 -10.23 5.24
C PRO A 60 10.91 -9.86 6.56
N MET A 61 10.33 -8.90 7.28
CA MET A 61 10.84 -8.40 8.56
C MET A 61 9.77 -8.46 9.65
N GLU A 62 10.18 -8.82 10.87
CA GLU A 62 9.34 -8.69 12.07
C GLU A 62 8.99 -7.22 12.32
N ASP A 63 7.79 -6.98 12.88
CA ASP A 63 7.37 -5.66 13.34
C ASP A 63 7.09 -5.71 14.85
N ALA A 64 8.00 -5.14 15.65
CA ALA A 64 7.90 -5.09 17.10
C ALA A 64 6.56 -4.50 17.58
N LEU A 65 6.01 -3.54 16.84
CA LEU A 65 4.74 -2.87 17.17
C LEU A 65 3.51 -3.75 16.94
N MET A 66 3.67 -4.87 16.24
CA MET A 66 2.65 -5.84 15.91
C MET A 66 2.78 -7.16 16.69
N GLN A 67 3.89 -7.40 17.39
CA GLN A 67 4.17 -8.67 18.11
C GLN A 67 3.03 -9.12 19.05
N ASN A 68 2.38 -8.19 19.75
CA ASN A 68 1.27 -8.50 20.67
C ASN A 68 -0.10 -8.65 19.98
N THR A 69 -0.17 -8.36 18.68
CA THR A 69 -1.41 -8.44 17.87
C THR A 69 -1.40 -9.67 16.96
N VAL A 70 -0.22 -10.01 16.44
CA VAL A 70 0.00 -11.11 15.49
C VAL A 70 0.01 -12.45 16.21
N THR A 71 -0.73 -13.43 15.68
CA THR A 71 -0.73 -14.80 16.20
C THR A 71 0.23 -15.72 15.46
N GLN A 72 0.55 -15.38 14.21
CA GLN A 72 1.52 -16.09 13.39
C GLN A 72 2.29 -15.10 12.51
N PHE A 73 3.60 -15.09 12.63
CA PHE A 73 4.47 -14.37 11.71
C PHE A 73 4.93 -15.33 10.62
N MET A 74 4.70 -14.97 9.36
CA MET A 74 5.15 -15.70 8.18
C MET A 74 6.28 -14.91 7.53
N LYS A 75 7.51 -15.26 7.86
CA LYS A 75 8.67 -14.60 7.27
C LYS A 75 8.89 -15.15 5.86
N TYR A 76 8.86 -14.28 4.86
CA TYR A 76 9.15 -14.65 3.47
C TYR A 76 10.34 -13.87 2.91
N GLU A 77 10.90 -14.29 1.79
CA GLU A 77 12.02 -13.57 1.15
C GLU A 77 11.51 -12.35 0.35
N ALA A 78 12.14 -11.19 0.54
CA ALA A 78 11.74 -9.98 -0.19
C ALA A 78 11.72 -10.24 -1.71
N GLY A 79 10.66 -9.81 -2.40
CA GLY A 79 10.49 -10.01 -3.84
C GLY A 79 9.79 -11.32 -4.20
N SER A 80 9.53 -12.20 -3.23
CA SER A 80 8.78 -13.44 -3.45
C SER A 80 7.26 -13.30 -3.26
N GLU A 81 6.72 -12.07 -3.18
CA GLU A 81 5.29 -11.80 -2.92
C GLU A 81 4.36 -12.56 -3.88
N GLU A 82 4.74 -12.73 -5.15
CA GLU A 82 3.98 -13.52 -6.12
C GLU A 82 3.88 -14.99 -5.72
N GLY A 83 4.99 -15.60 -5.34
CA GLY A 83 5.04 -16.98 -4.85
C GLY A 83 4.27 -17.17 -3.55
N VAL A 84 4.43 -16.27 -2.58
CA VAL A 84 3.71 -16.32 -1.30
C VAL A 84 2.20 -16.26 -1.51
N ILE A 85 1.73 -15.35 -2.37
CA ILE A 85 0.29 -15.22 -2.64
C ILE A 85 -0.23 -16.42 -3.44
N ALA A 86 0.57 -17.01 -4.33
CA ALA A 86 0.22 -18.26 -5.01
C ALA A 86 0.07 -19.43 -4.04
N LEU A 87 1.01 -19.57 -3.08
CA LEU A 87 0.94 -20.57 -2.02
C LEU A 87 -0.29 -20.37 -1.11
N LEU A 88 -0.58 -19.13 -0.72
CA LEU A 88 -1.80 -18.79 0.02
C LEU A 88 -3.06 -19.13 -0.77
N ALA A 89 -3.13 -18.79 -2.06
CA ALA A 89 -4.25 -19.13 -2.92
C ALA A 89 -4.45 -20.64 -3.03
N ASN A 90 -3.37 -21.40 -3.23
CA ASN A 90 -3.40 -22.86 -3.28
C ASN A 90 -3.97 -23.46 -1.99
N GLU A 91 -3.45 -23.05 -0.83
CA GLU A 91 -3.88 -23.57 0.47
C GLU A 91 -5.33 -23.19 0.81
N LEU A 92 -5.73 -21.93 0.56
CA LEU A 92 -7.07 -21.43 0.89
C LEU A 92 -8.15 -21.99 -0.04
N LEU A 93 -7.80 -22.33 -1.29
CA LEU A 93 -8.73 -22.83 -2.30
C LEU A 93 -8.71 -24.35 -2.48
N LYS A 94 -7.86 -25.09 -1.76
CA LYS A 94 -7.70 -26.55 -1.95
C LYS A 94 -9.00 -27.35 -1.84
N ASN A 95 -9.93 -26.92 -0.97
CA ASN A 95 -11.21 -27.59 -0.70
C ASN A 95 -12.42 -26.77 -1.14
N VAL A 96 -12.20 -25.79 -2.04
CA VAL A 96 -13.23 -24.88 -2.53
C VAL A 96 -13.55 -25.23 -3.98
N GLU A 97 -14.82 -25.24 -4.37
CA GLU A 97 -15.17 -25.40 -5.78
C GLU A 97 -14.82 -24.14 -6.56
N ILE A 98 -13.94 -24.27 -7.57
CA ILE A 98 -13.47 -23.17 -8.42
C ILE A 98 -13.51 -23.61 -9.89
N ASP A 99 -13.39 -22.67 -10.81
CA ASP A 99 -13.38 -22.97 -12.25
C ASP A 99 -12.18 -23.86 -12.66
N GLU A 100 -12.36 -24.61 -13.76
CA GLU A 100 -11.39 -25.59 -14.24
C GLU A 100 -10.03 -24.95 -14.57
N ALA A 101 -10.00 -23.74 -15.12
CA ALA A 101 -8.76 -23.07 -15.49
C ALA A 101 -7.97 -22.66 -14.23
N SER A 102 -8.64 -22.09 -13.23
CA SER A 102 -8.03 -21.75 -11.95
C SER A 102 -7.54 -23.00 -11.20
N ARG A 103 -8.30 -24.10 -11.25
CA ARG A 103 -7.89 -25.38 -10.64
C ARG A 103 -6.67 -25.98 -11.35
N ALA A 104 -6.65 -25.93 -12.67
CA ALA A 104 -5.51 -26.40 -13.47
C ALA A 104 -4.24 -25.60 -13.15
N PHE A 105 -4.35 -24.27 -13.08
CA PHE A 105 -3.24 -23.40 -12.67
C PHE A 105 -2.68 -23.75 -11.29
N LEU A 106 -3.54 -23.91 -10.26
CA LEU A 106 -3.08 -24.23 -8.90
C LEU A 106 -2.41 -25.61 -8.82
N ASN A 107 -2.88 -26.59 -9.61
CA ASN A 107 -2.29 -27.93 -9.67
C ASN A 107 -0.93 -27.97 -10.38
N ASP A 108 -0.64 -26.99 -11.24
CA ASP A 108 0.60 -26.88 -12.01
C ASP A 108 1.71 -26.12 -11.26
N LEU A 109 1.39 -25.53 -10.09
CA LEU A 109 2.37 -24.84 -9.26
C LEU A 109 3.48 -25.81 -8.80
N ASP A 110 4.73 -25.42 -9.03
CA ASP A 110 5.88 -26.08 -8.41
C ASP A 110 5.98 -25.67 -6.94
N LEU A 111 5.22 -26.35 -6.09
CA LEU A 111 5.18 -26.06 -4.65
C LEU A 111 6.56 -26.19 -4.00
N GLY A 112 7.38 -27.15 -4.43
CA GLY A 112 8.72 -27.35 -3.87
C GLY A 112 9.64 -26.17 -4.17
N TYR A 113 9.61 -25.65 -5.39
CA TYR A 113 10.33 -24.44 -5.76
C TYR A 113 9.82 -23.21 -5.00
N LEU A 114 8.50 -22.98 -4.99
CA LEU A 114 7.92 -21.81 -4.34
C LEU A 114 8.17 -21.80 -2.83
N GLU A 115 8.05 -22.94 -2.15
CA GLU A 115 8.34 -23.05 -0.72
C GLU A 115 9.81 -22.76 -0.43
N ALA A 116 10.73 -23.26 -1.26
CA ALA A 116 12.16 -23.05 -1.10
C ALA A 116 12.58 -21.58 -1.31
N GLU A 117 12.13 -20.95 -2.39
CA GLU A 117 12.55 -19.59 -2.76
C GLU A 117 11.80 -18.50 -1.98
N SER A 118 10.54 -18.74 -1.58
CA SER A 118 9.79 -17.77 -0.77
C SER A 118 10.04 -17.89 0.72
N ASN A 119 10.61 -19.01 1.18
CA ASN A 119 10.81 -19.34 2.60
C ASN A 119 9.49 -19.52 3.40
N ILE A 120 8.40 -19.86 2.71
CA ILE A 120 7.11 -20.21 3.32
C ILE A 120 6.81 -21.68 3.02
N GLY A 121 6.82 -22.52 4.04
CA GLY A 121 6.56 -23.94 3.92
C GLY A 121 5.09 -24.33 4.13
N ASP A 122 4.80 -25.59 3.80
CA ASP A 122 3.50 -26.24 4.04
C ASP A 122 3.10 -26.25 5.53
N ASP A 123 4.07 -26.29 6.46
CA ASP A 123 3.79 -26.26 7.90
C ASP A 123 3.21 -24.91 8.37
N GLU A 124 3.76 -23.78 7.89
CA GLU A 124 3.22 -22.45 8.15
C GLU A 124 1.79 -22.32 7.61
N LEU A 125 1.56 -22.75 6.37
CA LEU A 125 0.27 -22.69 5.69
C LEU A 125 -0.79 -23.55 6.39
N LYS A 126 -0.45 -24.80 6.75
CA LYS A 126 -1.33 -25.67 7.53
C LYS A 126 -1.60 -25.15 8.93
N SER A 127 -0.62 -24.48 9.55
CA SER A 127 -0.83 -23.81 10.84
C SER A 127 -1.88 -22.69 10.72
N MET A 128 -1.77 -21.86 9.69
CA MET A 128 -2.76 -20.81 9.38
C MET A 128 -4.15 -21.41 9.16
N SER A 129 -4.29 -22.41 8.29
CA SER A 129 -5.59 -23.03 8.00
C SER A 129 -6.24 -23.65 9.24
N ARG A 130 -5.45 -24.28 10.11
CA ARG A 130 -5.94 -24.77 11.40
C ARG A 130 -6.41 -23.63 12.30
N ALA A 131 -5.64 -22.55 12.40
CA ALA A 131 -6.02 -21.38 13.18
C ALA A 131 -7.33 -20.74 12.68
N PHE A 132 -7.54 -20.74 11.36
CA PHE A 132 -8.73 -20.15 10.72
C PHE A 132 -9.94 -21.08 10.64
N SER A 133 -9.82 -22.34 11.07
CA SER A 133 -10.88 -23.36 10.98
C SER A 133 -12.21 -22.93 11.62
N ARG A 134 -12.17 -22.05 12.63
CA ARG A 134 -13.35 -21.48 13.30
C ARG A 134 -13.64 -20.03 12.96
N SER A 135 -12.79 -19.40 12.16
CA SER A 135 -12.94 -18.00 11.75
C SER A 135 -14.06 -17.91 10.70
N ALA A 136 -15.09 -17.10 10.97
CA ALA A 136 -16.19 -16.85 10.07
C ALA A 136 -16.04 -15.52 9.31
N LYS A 137 -15.38 -14.52 9.90
CA LYS A 137 -15.17 -13.19 9.32
C LYS A 137 -13.69 -13.02 9.01
N ARG A 138 -13.34 -13.31 7.75
CA ARG A 138 -11.95 -13.33 7.30
C ARG A 138 -11.63 -12.12 6.44
N VAL A 139 -10.47 -11.52 6.67
CA VAL A 139 -10.01 -10.37 5.88
C VAL A 139 -8.60 -10.61 5.34
N LEU A 140 -8.41 -10.36 4.05
CA LEU A 140 -7.12 -10.31 3.40
C LEU A 140 -6.75 -8.84 3.23
N ILE A 141 -5.61 -8.45 3.78
CA ILE A 141 -5.11 -7.08 3.77
C ILE A 141 -3.82 -7.08 2.96
N VAL A 142 -3.83 -6.37 1.84
CA VAL A 142 -2.66 -6.22 0.96
C VAL A 142 -2.22 -4.76 0.98
N GLY A 143 -0.92 -4.53 1.07
CA GLY A 143 -0.38 -3.18 1.05
C GLY A 143 0.65 -2.95 -0.04
N SER A 144 1.48 -1.92 0.18
CA SER A 144 2.22 -1.27 -0.90
C SER A 144 3.31 -2.10 -1.56
N ASP A 145 3.91 -3.04 -0.84
CA ASP A 145 4.95 -3.89 -1.40
C ASP A 145 4.37 -4.82 -2.48
N VAL A 146 3.10 -5.23 -2.32
CA VAL A 146 2.37 -6.07 -3.28
C VAL A 146 2.15 -5.33 -4.60
N PHE A 147 1.68 -4.09 -4.55
CA PHE A 147 1.31 -3.35 -5.75
C PHE A 147 2.46 -2.53 -6.36
N ALA A 148 3.56 -2.34 -5.63
CA ALA A 148 4.83 -1.84 -6.18
C ALA A 148 5.71 -2.97 -6.77
N HIS A 149 5.32 -4.23 -6.61
CA HIS A 149 6.04 -5.38 -7.15
C HIS A 149 6.02 -5.40 -8.69
N ALA A 150 7.10 -5.87 -9.33
CA ALA A 150 7.18 -5.97 -10.80
C ALA A 150 6.06 -6.84 -11.41
N ARG A 151 5.60 -7.84 -10.65
CA ARG A 151 4.47 -8.74 -11.00
C ARG A 151 3.14 -8.33 -10.37
N ALA A 152 2.99 -7.07 -9.91
CA ALA A 152 1.79 -6.57 -9.23
C ALA A 152 0.46 -6.89 -9.96
N LYS A 153 0.46 -6.88 -11.30
CA LYS A 153 -0.72 -7.26 -12.09
C LYS A 153 -1.13 -8.71 -11.87
N ASN A 154 -0.18 -9.65 -11.89
CA ASN A 154 -0.49 -11.06 -11.68
C ASN A 154 -0.83 -11.35 -10.22
N ILE A 155 -0.11 -10.70 -9.29
CA ILE A 155 -0.42 -10.77 -7.87
C ILE A 155 -1.86 -10.31 -7.58
N ALA A 156 -2.29 -9.20 -8.19
CA ALA A 156 -3.66 -8.71 -8.06
C ALA A 156 -4.70 -9.72 -8.56
N LYS A 157 -4.39 -10.51 -9.59
CA LYS A 157 -5.26 -11.60 -10.09
C LYS A 157 -5.32 -12.77 -9.10
N LEU A 158 -4.21 -13.13 -8.46
CA LEU A 158 -4.18 -14.18 -7.43
C LEU A 158 -4.97 -13.76 -6.17
N VAL A 159 -4.80 -12.51 -5.73
CA VAL A 159 -5.59 -11.92 -4.64
C VAL A 159 -7.09 -11.92 -5.00
N ALA A 160 -7.43 -11.53 -6.22
CA ALA A 160 -8.80 -11.58 -6.73
C ALA A 160 -9.37 -13.00 -6.75
N LEU A 161 -8.56 -14.02 -7.06
CA LEU A 161 -8.97 -15.42 -7.03
C LEU A 161 -9.40 -15.86 -5.63
N ILE A 162 -8.63 -15.46 -4.61
CA ILE A 162 -8.96 -15.74 -3.20
C ILE A 162 -10.30 -15.11 -2.85
N GLU A 163 -10.47 -13.81 -3.08
CA GLU A 163 -11.71 -13.11 -2.75
C GLU A 163 -12.93 -13.62 -3.54
N LYS A 164 -12.73 -14.03 -4.80
CA LYS A 164 -13.81 -14.53 -5.65
C LYS A 164 -14.43 -15.82 -5.13
N TYR A 165 -13.59 -16.73 -4.63
CA TYR A 165 -14.01 -18.09 -4.29
C TYR A 165 -14.08 -18.35 -2.79
N THR A 166 -13.76 -17.37 -1.95
CA THR A 166 -13.81 -17.52 -0.48
C THR A 166 -14.58 -16.37 0.16
N ASP A 167 -14.92 -16.53 1.44
CA ASP A 167 -15.57 -15.49 2.25
C ASP A 167 -14.59 -14.42 2.78
N PHE A 168 -13.37 -14.35 2.23
CA PHE A 168 -12.43 -13.30 2.58
C PHE A 168 -12.91 -11.96 2.01
N SER A 169 -13.05 -10.96 2.88
CA SER A 169 -13.12 -9.57 2.43
C SER A 169 -11.71 -9.07 2.08
N LEU A 170 -11.56 -8.30 1.00
CA LEU A 170 -10.27 -7.72 0.62
C LEU A 170 -10.17 -6.26 1.05
N VAL A 171 -9.08 -5.90 1.71
CA VAL A 171 -8.71 -4.51 1.97
C VAL A 171 -7.38 -4.21 1.28
N VAL A 172 -7.38 -3.22 0.40
CA VAL A 172 -6.16 -2.68 -0.21
C VAL A 172 -5.76 -1.43 0.56
N VAL A 173 -4.58 -1.42 1.16
CA VAL A 173 -4.09 -0.29 1.95
C VAL A 173 -3.53 0.78 1.00
N PRO A 174 -4.17 1.96 0.85
CA PRO A 174 -3.65 3.02 0.00
C PRO A 174 -2.39 3.65 0.62
N ASN A 175 -1.49 4.12 -0.23
CA ASN A 175 -0.27 4.82 0.19
C ASN A 175 -0.55 6.24 0.67
N GLU A 176 -1.45 6.93 -0.01
CA GLU A 176 -1.75 8.35 0.22
C GLU A 176 -3.25 8.59 0.39
N VAL A 177 -3.58 9.77 0.90
CA VAL A 177 -4.93 10.19 1.31
C VAL A 177 -6.01 9.90 0.25
N ASN A 178 -5.70 10.11 -1.03
CA ASN A 178 -6.65 9.94 -2.14
C ASN A 178 -6.14 8.98 -3.23
N SER A 179 -5.19 8.08 -2.92
CA SER A 179 -4.69 7.13 -3.94
C SER A 179 -5.82 6.28 -4.54
N ALA A 180 -6.79 5.88 -3.72
CA ALA A 180 -7.95 5.12 -4.17
C ALA A 180 -8.76 5.93 -5.21
N GLY A 181 -9.07 7.19 -4.92
CA GLY A 181 -9.86 8.06 -5.81
C GLY A 181 -9.13 8.34 -7.12
N VAL A 182 -7.83 8.69 -7.05
CA VAL A 182 -6.99 8.91 -8.24
C VAL A 182 -6.97 7.65 -9.12
N SER A 183 -6.86 6.46 -8.53
CA SER A 183 -6.82 5.20 -9.30
C SER A 183 -8.13 4.87 -10.04
N LEU A 184 -9.25 5.48 -9.64
CA LEU A 184 -10.56 5.27 -10.26
C LEU A 184 -10.78 6.17 -11.47
N ILE A 185 -10.20 7.38 -11.46
CA ILE A 185 -10.47 8.43 -12.46
C ILE A 185 -9.29 8.74 -13.38
N CYS A 186 -8.06 8.39 -12.98
CA CYS A 186 -6.86 8.61 -13.77
C CYS A 186 -6.37 7.31 -14.42
N ASN A 187 -5.74 7.46 -15.59
CA ASN A 187 -5.07 6.38 -16.30
C ASN A 187 -3.58 6.73 -16.43
N LEU A 188 -2.73 5.71 -16.41
CA LEU A 188 -1.33 5.84 -16.80
C LEU A 188 -1.21 5.45 -18.27
N ASP A 189 -0.54 6.29 -19.04
CA ASP A 189 -0.13 6.00 -20.41
C ASP A 189 1.33 5.51 -20.41
N CYS A 190 1.80 5.00 -21.55
CA CYS A 190 3.21 4.66 -21.69
C CYS A 190 4.07 5.93 -21.66
N ASP A 191 5.23 5.86 -21.02
CA ASP A 191 6.18 6.96 -21.05
C ASP A 191 6.58 7.25 -22.50
N GLU A 192 6.41 8.51 -22.90
CA GLU A 192 6.87 9.03 -24.18
C GLU A 192 8.15 9.82 -23.97
N GLU A 193 9.03 9.87 -24.98
CA GLU A 193 10.16 10.80 -24.99
C GLU A 193 9.64 12.23 -25.16
N CYS A 194 9.20 12.84 -24.06
CA CYS A 194 8.78 14.22 -23.99
C CYS A 194 10.00 15.14 -23.86
N GLU A 195 10.06 16.21 -24.64
CA GLU A 195 11.12 17.24 -24.52
C GLU A 195 11.06 17.95 -23.15
N HIS A 196 9.84 18.13 -22.61
CA HIS A 196 9.59 18.74 -21.30
C HIS A 196 8.47 17.99 -20.55
N VAL A 197 8.65 17.84 -19.24
CA VAL A 197 7.73 17.17 -18.32
C VAL A 197 7.25 18.13 -17.24
N VAL A 198 5.93 18.23 -17.05
CA VAL A 198 5.33 18.97 -15.93
C VAL A 198 5.03 17.99 -14.80
N GLY A 199 5.69 18.19 -13.66
CA GLY A 199 5.50 17.35 -12.47
C GLY A 199 4.53 18.00 -11.48
N TYR A 200 3.38 17.37 -11.19
CA TYR A 200 2.46 17.82 -10.14
C TYR A 200 2.68 17.01 -8.85
N ASN A 201 3.26 17.65 -7.83
CA ASN A 201 3.77 16.99 -6.62
C ASN A 201 4.70 15.80 -6.92
N ALA A 202 5.35 15.84 -8.08
CA ALA A 202 6.27 14.84 -8.61
C ALA A 202 7.36 15.57 -9.40
N ARG A 203 8.49 14.91 -9.64
CA ARG A 203 9.59 15.53 -10.42
C ARG A 203 9.21 15.71 -11.89
N GLY A 204 9.63 16.84 -12.45
CA GLY A 204 9.55 17.17 -13.87
C GLY A 204 10.50 18.33 -14.16
N ASP A 205 10.63 18.73 -15.42
CA ASP A 205 11.36 19.95 -15.82
C ASP A 205 10.72 21.22 -15.27
N PHE A 206 9.39 21.18 -15.06
CA PHE A 206 8.62 22.21 -14.36
C PHE A 206 7.84 21.59 -13.21
N LEU A 207 8.11 22.03 -11.98
CA LEU A 207 7.52 21.51 -10.75
C LEU A 207 6.34 22.36 -10.27
N LEU A 208 5.15 21.75 -10.25
CA LEU A 208 3.95 22.27 -9.61
C LEU A 208 3.80 21.60 -8.25
N SER A 209 4.03 22.33 -7.16
CA SER A 209 3.93 21.75 -5.81
C SER A 209 3.62 22.79 -4.75
N SER A 210 3.12 22.33 -3.60
CA SER A 210 2.99 23.14 -2.38
C SER A 210 4.27 23.20 -1.55
N LEU A 211 5.35 22.56 -2.00
CA LEU A 211 6.64 22.55 -1.31
C LEU A 211 7.52 23.75 -1.71
N GLU A 212 8.61 23.91 -0.97
CA GLU A 212 9.65 24.89 -1.32
C GLU A 212 10.36 24.35 -2.56
N ASP A 213 10.81 25.22 -3.47
CA ASP A 213 11.43 24.91 -4.77
C ASP A 213 10.48 24.57 -5.94
N ALA A 214 9.17 24.75 -5.78
CA ALA A 214 8.24 24.66 -6.92
C ALA A 214 8.40 25.84 -7.90
N ASP A 215 8.41 25.56 -9.20
CA ASP A 215 8.35 26.57 -10.26
C ASP A 215 6.99 27.29 -10.27
N LEU A 216 5.93 26.57 -9.94
CA LEU A 216 4.59 27.12 -9.73
C LEU A 216 4.00 26.58 -8.42
N ALA A 217 3.75 27.49 -7.48
CA ALA A 217 3.13 27.16 -6.20
C ALA A 217 1.72 26.61 -6.41
N MET A 218 1.44 25.47 -5.78
CA MET A 218 0.12 24.83 -5.72
C MET A 218 -0.42 24.80 -4.28
N PRO A 219 -1.75 24.72 -4.08
CA PRO A 219 -2.31 24.63 -2.73
C PRO A 219 -1.90 23.33 -2.04
N ALA A 220 -1.56 23.42 -0.75
CA ALA A 220 -1.39 22.23 0.10
C ALA A 220 -2.76 21.59 0.39
N LEU A 221 -2.78 20.34 0.89
CA LEU A 221 -4.04 19.61 1.13
C LEU A 221 -5.05 20.37 2.02
N ASN A 222 -4.57 21.10 3.03
CA ASN A 222 -5.41 21.91 3.92
C ASN A 222 -5.87 23.25 3.32
N GLN A 223 -5.46 23.55 2.09
CA GLN A 223 -5.85 24.70 1.29
C GLN A 223 -6.73 24.31 0.08
N VAL A 224 -7.02 23.02 -0.08
CA VAL A 224 -7.84 22.49 -1.16
C VAL A 224 -9.26 22.24 -0.65
N GLU A 225 -10.23 22.59 -1.48
CA GLU A 225 -11.63 22.19 -1.33
C GLU A 225 -11.98 21.20 -2.45
N GLY A 226 -12.62 20.09 -2.10
CA GLY A 226 -12.87 19.00 -3.06
C GLY A 226 -13.32 17.71 -2.38
N SER A 227 -13.26 16.60 -3.09
CA SER A 227 -13.65 15.29 -2.56
C SER A 227 -12.52 14.27 -2.65
N VAL A 228 -12.42 13.36 -1.68
CA VAL A 228 -11.43 12.26 -1.65
C VAL A 228 -12.12 10.92 -1.46
N VAL A 229 -11.49 9.83 -1.90
CA VAL A 229 -11.93 8.45 -1.63
C VAL A 229 -10.95 7.81 -0.65
N ASN A 230 -11.47 7.38 0.50
CA ASN A 230 -10.66 6.74 1.54
C ASN A 230 -10.54 5.21 1.33
N ILE A 231 -9.86 4.53 2.27
CA ILE A 231 -9.67 3.07 2.31
C ILE A 231 -10.98 2.27 2.37
N ASP A 232 -12.10 2.87 2.81
CA ASP A 232 -13.39 2.19 2.90
C ASP A 232 -14.22 2.32 1.61
N ASN A 233 -13.60 2.78 0.51
CA ASN A 233 -14.27 3.16 -0.74
C ASN A 233 -15.36 4.22 -0.50
N LYS A 234 -15.12 5.12 0.46
CA LYS A 234 -16.05 6.20 0.83
C LYS A 234 -15.57 7.53 0.25
N VAL A 235 -16.42 8.16 -0.54
CA VAL A 235 -16.25 9.55 -1.00
C VAL A 235 -16.53 10.47 0.18
N LEU A 236 -15.58 11.32 0.53
CA LEU A 236 -15.63 12.24 1.65
C LEU A 236 -15.37 13.68 1.19
N PRO A 237 -16.07 14.67 1.76
CA PRO A 237 -15.76 16.08 1.50
C PRO A 237 -14.46 16.48 2.19
N LEU A 238 -13.63 17.23 1.47
CA LEU A 238 -12.43 17.92 1.95
C LEU A 238 -12.73 19.42 1.91
N ASN A 239 -12.82 20.04 3.09
CA ASN A 239 -13.09 21.47 3.21
C ASN A 239 -11.77 22.24 3.40
N VAL A 240 -11.72 23.45 2.86
CA VAL A 240 -10.58 24.34 3.01
C VAL A 240 -10.41 24.78 4.48
N ALA A 241 -9.19 24.67 5.00
CA ALA A 241 -8.85 25.13 6.35
C ALA A 241 -8.04 26.44 6.34
N LEU A 242 -7.27 26.68 5.27
CA LEU A 242 -6.45 27.87 5.09
C LEU A 242 -6.64 28.45 3.69
N ALA A 243 -6.65 29.77 3.59
CA ALA A 243 -6.67 30.43 2.29
C ALA A 243 -5.38 30.18 1.50
N PHE A 244 -5.50 30.17 0.18
CA PHE A 244 -4.38 30.14 -0.76
C PHE A 244 -4.64 31.18 -1.86
N GLY A 245 -3.69 32.10 -2.04
CA GLY A 245 -3.83 33.23 -2.98
C GLY A 245 -3.13 33.02 -4.32
N GLY A 246 -2.72 31.78 -4.64
CA GLY A 246 -2.06 31.42 -5.90
C GLY A 246 -2.98 30.68 -6.86
N TYR A 247 -2.40 30.21 -7.97
CA TYR A 247 -3.10 29.40 -8.96
C TYR A 247 -3.29 27.96 -8.50
N ASN A 248 -4.40 27.35 -8.89
CA ASN A 248 -4.70 25.94 -8.67
C ASN A 248 -4.96 25.22 -10.00
N LEU A 249 -5.16 23.90 -9.96
CA LEU A 249 -5.39 23.11 -11.18
C LEU A 249 -6.66 23.51 -11.94
N ASN A 250 -7.69 24.06 -11.28
CA ASN A 250 -8.88 24.57 -11.97
C ASN A 250 -8.54 25.81 -12.80
N ASP A 251 -7.62 26.68 -12.36
CA ASP A 251 -7.18 27.82 -13.17
C ASP A 251 -6.47 27.36 -14.45
N LEU A 252 -5.65 26.31 -14.36
CA LEU A 252 -5.03 25.69 -15.53
C LEU A 252 -6.08 25.04 -16.45
N ALA A 253 -7.05 24.32 -15.87
CA ALA A 253 -8.14 23.71 -16.61
C ALA A 253 -8.96 24.76 -17.37
N ASN A 254 -9.32 25.87 -16.71
CA ASN A 254 -9.98 27.03 -17.30
C ASN A 254 -9.18 27.62 -18.46
N ALA A 255 -7.86 27.80 -18.29
CA ALA A 255 -6.98 28.27 -19.35
C ALA A 255 -6.91 27.32 -20.56
N LEU A 256 -7.18 26.02 -20.34
CA LEU A 256 -7.28 24.99 -21.38
C LEU A 256 -8.71 24.82 -21.94
N GLY A 257 -9.67 25.64 -21.50
CA GLY A 257 -11.05 25.67 -21.99
C GLY A 257 -12.06 24.83 -21.19
N LEU A 258 -11.67 24.27 -20.04
CA LEU A 258 -12.59 23.64 -19.10
C LEU A 258 -13.16 24.73 -18.18
N GLU A 259 -14.26 25.37 -18.58
CA GLU A 259 -14.84 26.53 -17.86
C GLU A 259 -15.62 26.09 -16.59
N LYS A 260 -15.00 26.19 -15.41
CA LYS A 260 -15.61 25.98 -14.08
C LYS A 260 -15.17 27.07 -13.09
N GLU A 261 -16.10 27.62 -12.31
CA GLU A 261 -15.79 28.66 -11.32
C GLU A 261 -15.02 28.04 -10.14
N TYR A 262 -15.47 26.89 -9.64
CA TYR A 262 -14.84 26.18 -8.52
C TYR A 262 -14.48 24.73 -8.83
N THR A 263 -13.35 24.26 -8.27
CA THR A 263 -12.91 22.85 -8.36
C THR A 263 -13.97 21.86 -7.88
N ILE A 264 -14.76 22.23 -6.87
CA ILE A 264 -15.83 21.38 -6.32
C ILE A 264 -16.95 21.08 -7.32
N GLU A 265 -17.08 21.87 -8.39
CA GLU A 265 -18.06 21.60 -9.46
C GLU A 265 -17.73 20.33 -10.25
N TYR A 266 -16.49 19.83 -10.19
CA TYR A 266 -16.14 18.55 -10.81
C TYR A 266 -16.64 17.34 -10.01
N THR A 267 -17.07 17.52 -8.74
CA THR A 267 -17.56 16.40 -7.90
C THR A 267 -18.81 15.73 -8.50
N GLU A 268 -19.74 16.50 -9.07
CA GLU A 268 -20.91 15.94 -9.74
C GLU A 268 -20.58 15.21 -11.06
N LEU A 269 -19.41 15.52 -11.65
CA LEU A 269 -18.92 14.95 -12.90
C LEU A 269 -18.10 13.68 -12.70
N LEU A 270 -17.91 13.23 -11.45
CA LEU A 270 -17.20 11.98 -11.16
C LEU A 270 -17.92 10.79 -11.82
N PRO A 271 -17.16 9.87 -12.44
CA PRO A 271 -17.70 8.87 -13.37
C PRO A 271 -18.60 7.85 -12.68
N LYS A 272 -19.89 7.80 -13.04
CA LYS A 272 -20.86 6.89 -12.42
C LYS A 272 -20.52 5.42 -12.67
N GLU A 273 -19.92 5.12 -13.81
CA GLU A 273 -19.39 3.80 -14.16
C GLU A 273 -18.23 3.34 -13.27
N LYS A 274 -17.71 4.20 -12.40
CA LYS A 274 -16.73 3.87 -11.35
C LYS A 274 -17.34 3.85 -9.95
N GLY A 275 -18.67 3.84 -9.83
CA GLY A 275 -19.39 3.76 -8.56
C GLY A 275 -19.68 5.12 -7.91
N PHE A 276 -19.33 6.24 -8.55
CA PHE A 276 -19.68 7.56 -8.02
C PHE A 276 -21.16 7.88 -8.26
N LYS A 277 -21.79 8.63 -7.34
CA LYS A 277 -23.24 8.96 -7.45
C LYS A 277 -23.52 10.13 -8.38
N GLY A 278 -22.51 10.93 -8.74
CA GLY A 278 -22.65 12.17 -9.51
C GLY A 278 -23.57 13.18 -8.80
N VAL A 279 -23.23 13.49 -7.55
CA VAL A 279 -23.90 14.50 -6.72
C VAL A 279 -23.00 15.71 -6.57
N THR A 280 -23.58 16.89 -6.34
CA THR A 280 -22.80 18.11 -6.07
C THR A 280 -22.01 17.98 -4.77
N PHE A 281 -20.92 18.74 -4.65
CA PHE A 281 -20.12 18.78 -3.43
C PHE A 281 -20.95 19.17 -2.19
N ASP A 282 -21.82 20.17 -2.31
CA ASP A 282 -22.67 20.64 -1.21
C ASP A 282 -23.73 19.60 -0.76
N ALA A 283 -23.97 18.55 -1.55
CA ALA A 283 -24.81 17.44 -1.15
C ALA A 283 -24.07 16.39 -0.30
N LEU A 284 -22.75 16.52 -0.13
CA LEU A 284 -21.97 15.65 0.73
C LEU A 284 -22.12 16.05 2.19
N GLU A 285 -22.83 15.23 2.95
CA GLU A 285 -22.93 15.38 4.39
C GLU A 285 -21.54 15.30 5.06
N ASN A 286 -21.35 15.97 6.20
CA ASN A 286 -20.06 15.95 6.91
C ASN A 286 -20.20 15.98 8.44
N PHE A 287 -20.83 14.98 9.02
CA PHE A 287 -20.98 14.88 10.47
C PHE A 287 -21.04 13.43 10.98
N TYR A 288 -20.94 13.30 12.31
CA TYR A 288 -21.26 12.07 13.04
C TYR A 288 -22.58 12.26 13.79
N THR A 289 -23.43 11.23 13.82
CA THR A 289 -24.66 11.28 14.63
C THR A 289 -24.33 11.29 16.13
N VAL A 290 -25.33 11.58 16.95
CA VAL A 290 -25.21 11.51 18.43
C VAL A 290 -24.83 10.11 18.94
N TYR A 291 -25.03 9.07 18.12
CA TYR A 291 -24.64 7.70 18.43
C TYR A 291 -23.28 7.31 17.84
N GLY A 292 -22.58 8.26 17.21
CA GLY A 292 -21.26 8.05 16.61
C GLY A 292 -21.30 7.41 15.22
N GLU A 293 -22.45 7.38 14.56
CA GLU A 293 -22.55 6.87 13.18
C GLU A 293 -21.94 7.87 12.21
N ASP A 294 -21.14 7.39 11.26
CA ASP A 294 -20.43 8.22 10.29
C ASP A 294 -21.30 8.53 9.07
N VAL A 295 -21.92 9.71 9.06
CA VAL A 295 -22.81 10.18 7.98
C VAL A 295 -22.05 10.99 6.93
N ARG A 296 -20.72 11.09 7.01
CA ARG A 296 -19.95 11.90 6.06
C ARG A 296 -20.05 11.31 4.66
N GLY A 297 -20.23 12.11 3.60
CA GLY A 297 -20.21 11.67 2.20
C GLY A 297 -20.99 10.38 1.89
N TYR A 298 -20.44 9.49 1.06
CA TYR A 298 -21.11 8.24 0.68
C TYR A 298 -20.16 7.11 0.28
N ILE A 299 -20.60 5.86 0.41
CA ILE A 299 -19.88 4.67 -0.09
C ILE A 299 -20.11 4.53 -1.59
N LEU A 300 -19.04 4.26 -2.35
CA LEU A 300 -19.10 3.97 -3.79
C LEU A 300 -20.04 2.80 -4.08
N GLU A 301 -20.80 2.90 -5.16
CA GLU A 301 -21.69 1.84 -5.60
C GLU A 301 -20.90 0.64 -6.12
N GLU A 302 -21.43 -0.57 -5.94
CA GLU A 302 -20.79 -1.77 -6.45
C GLU A 302 -20.83 -1.77 -7.99
N VAL A 303 -19.65 -1.94 -8.60
CA VAL A 303 -19.52 -2.00 -10.06
C VAL A 303 -19.05 -3.39 -10.48
N THR A 304 -19.90 -4.06 -11.26
CA THR A 304 -19.56 -5.33 -11.90
C THR A 304 -18.67 -5.10 -13.13
N CYS A 305 -17.61 -5.89 -13.23
CA CYS A 305 -16.64 -5.85 -14.33
C CYS A 305 -16.67 -7.17 -15.11
N ALA A 306 -16.21 -7.15 -16.36
CA ALA A 306 -15.96 -8.38 -17.10
C ALA A 306 -14.88 -9.21 -16.38
N SER A 307 -15.11 -10.52 -16.27
CA SER A 307 -14.20 -11.46 -15.62
C SER A 307 -13.50 -12.37 -16.65
N ASP A 308 -12.76 -11.77 -17.57
CA ASP A 308 -12.04 -12.45 -18.67
C ASP A 308 -10.52 -12.56 -18.43
N GLY A 309 -10.05 -12.12 -17.27
CA GLY A 309 -8.66 -12.15 -16.86
C GLY A 309 -8.14 -13.56 -16.65
N LYS A 310 -6.92 -13.81 -17.12
CA LYS A 310 -6.20 -15.08 -16.90
C LYS A 310 -5.01 -14.84 -16.00
N ILE A 311 -4.86 -15.73 -15.02
CA ILE A 311 -3.67 -15.80 -14.17
C ILE A 311 -2.51 -16.30 -15.04
N GLU A 312 -1.38 -15.61 -14.93
CA GLU A 312 -0.14 -15.98 -15.62
C GLU A 312 0.65 -16.94 -14.75
N GLU A 313 1.49 -17.76 -15.38
CA GLU A 313 2.51 -18.55 -14.68
C GLU A 313 3.33 -17.66 -13.73
N ILE A 314 3.74 -18.24 -12.60
CA ILE A 314 4.58 -17.57 -11.62
C ILE A 314 5.94 -17.32 -12.24
N ALA A 315 6.42 -16.08 -12.16
CA ALA A 315 7.75 -15.75 -12.65
C ALA A 315 8.82 -16.38 -11.75
N GLU A 316 10.04 -16.51 -12.27
CA GLU A 316 11.19 -16.84 -11.44
C GLU A 316 11.31 -15.84 -10.29
N LEU A 317 11.33 -16.35 -9.06
CA LEU A 317 11.34 -15.52 -7.86
C LEU A 317 12.73 -14.89 -7.70
N PRO A 318 12.82 -13.56 -7.51
CA PRO A 318 14.09 -12.89 -7.38
C PRO A 318 14.74 -13.22 -6.03
N GLU A 319 16.01 -13.61 -6.04
CA GLU A 319 16.77 -13.82 -4.80
C GLU A 319 17.23 -12.49 -4.21
N PHE A 320 16.97 -12.20 -2.93
CA PHE A 320 17.47 -11.01 -2.22
C PHE A 320 18.66 -11.32 -1.29
N ASN A 321 19.71 -11.91 -1.87
CA ASN A 321 20.91 -12.29 -1.14
C ASN A 321 21.74 -11.09 -0.64
N GLY A 322 22.35 -11.24 0.53
CA GLY A 322 23.25 -10.25 1.13
C GLY A 322 22.52 -9.21 1.98
N THR A 323 22.93 -7.95 1.84
CA THR A 323 22.37 -6.82 2.59
C THR A 323 21.28 -6.13 1.79
N VAL A 324 20.10 -6.03 2.38
CA VAL A 324 18.92 -5.42 1.77
C VAL A 324 18.53 -4.18 2.57
N ILE A 325 18.05 -3.14 1.89
CA ILE A 325 17.45 -1.98 2.52
C ILE A 325 15.96 -2.00 2.25
N TYR A 326 15.19 -1.83 3.32
CA TYR A 326 13.76 -1.64 3.27
C TYR A 326 13.41 -0.17 3.57
N HIS A 327 12.81 0.49 2.58
CA HIS A 327 12.47 1.90 2.64
C HIS A 327 11.14 2.09 3.35
N CYS A 328 11.17 2.49 4.62
CA CYS A 328 9.97 2.74 5.40
C CYS A 328 10.19 3.90 6.38
N ASN A 329 9.14 4.69 6.58
CA ASN A 329 9.22 5.81 7.50
C ASN A 329 9.00 5.38 8.95
N PRO A 330 9.60 6.08 9.92
CA PRO A 330 9.21 5.97 11.33
C PRO A 330 7.73 6.29 11.53
N VAL A 331 7.13 5.81 12.62
CA VAL A 331 5.68 5.89 12.91
C VAL A 331 5.09 7.30 12.80
N LEU A 332 5.86 8.33 13.11
CA LEU A 332 5.41 9.73 13.11
C LEU A 332 5.83 10.52 11.85
N GLN A 333 6.48 9.87 10.90
CA GLN A 333 6.93 10.49 9.66
C GLN A 333 6.21 9.83 8.48
N PHE A 334 5.70 10.63 7.55
CA PHE A 334 4.94 10.12 6.41
C PHE A 334 5.55 10.59 5.10
N ASN A 335 5.94 11.86 5.02
CA ASN A 335 6.38 12.50 3.79
C ASN A 335 7.18 13.79 4.07
N GLN A 336 7.47 14.53 3.01
CA GLN A 336 8.21 15.80 3.11
C GLN A 336 7.50 16.86 3.95
N PHE A 337 6.16 16.81 4.10
CA PHE A 337 5.45 17.74 4.98
C PHE A 337 5.73 17.45 6.45
N THR A 338 5.73 16.19 6.87
CA THR A 338 6.06 15.83 8.26
C THR A 338 7.52 16.11 8.59
N ASN A 339 8.43 16.01 7.61
CA ASN A 339 9.83 16.43 7.74
C ASN A 339 9.98 17.91 8.08
N LYS A 340 9.08 18.78 7.59
CA LYS A 340 9.12 20.23 7.84
C LYS A 340 8.61 20.62 9.22
N THR A 341 7.80 19.77 9.86
CA THR A 341 7.28 20.04 11.21
C THR A 341 8.42 20.16 12.23
N LYS A 342 8.20 20.95 13.30
CA LYS A 342 9.19 21.12 14.38
C LYS A 342 8.97 20.14 15.54
N GLN A 343 7.76 19.59 15.64
CA GLN A 343 7.27 18.79 16.75
C GLN A 343 7.60 17.30 16.60
N LEU A 344 7.85 16.85 15.37
CA LEU A 344 8.07 15.43 15.08
C LEU A 344 9.56 15.13 15.04
N GLU A 345 9.94 13.98 15.60
CA GLU A 345 11.30 13.47 15.56
C GLU A 345 11.75 13.22 14.12
N LYS A 346 13.00 13.57 13.81
CA LYS A 346 13.59 13.47 12.47
C LYS A 346 14.74 12.47 12.47
N ASP A 347 14.46 11.25 12.91
CA ASP A 347 15.43 10.17 12.84
C ASP A 347 15.66 9.79 11.37
N ARG A 348 16.82 10.18 10.83
CA ARG A 348 17.28 9.88 9.47
C ARG A 348 18.38 8.82 9.50
N THR A 349 18.47 8.00 10.53
CA THR A 349 19.50 6.96 10.61
C THR A 349 19.11 5.75 9.75
N LEU A 350 20.12 5.06 9.20
CA LEU A 350 19.95 3.72 8.64
C LEU A 350 19.98 2.74 9.82
N ARG A 351 18.84 2.13 10.15
CA ARG A 351 18.74 1.20 11.29
C ARG A 351 18.89 -0.23 10.84
N GLY A 352 19.85 -0.97 11.37
CA GLY A 352 20.05 -2.37 11.02
C GLY A 352 20.49 -3.23 12.19
N SER A 353 20.34 -4.54 12.07
CA SER A 353 20.78 -5.48 13.09
C SER A 353 22.32 -5.60 13.14
N ALA A 354 22.84 -6.26 14.18
CA ALA A 354 24.25 -6.67 14.23
C ALA A 354 24.65 -7.58 13.04
N GLN A 355 23.73 -8.43 12.55
CA GLN A 355 23.97 -9.32 11.41
C GLN A 355 24.09 -8.52 10.10
N PHE A 356 23.25 -7.49 9.93
CA PHE A 356 23.35 -6.56 8.82
C PHE A 356 24.68 -5.80 8.85
N ALA A 357 25.06 -5.25 10.01
CA ALA A 357 26.31 -4.51 10.19
C ALA A 357 27.53 -5.36 9.81
N ALA A 358 27.56 -6.62 10.27
CA ALA A 358 28.61 -7.57 9.93
C ALA A 358 28.66 -7.89 8.42
N ALA A 359 27.50 -8.12 7.79
CA ALA A 359 27.41 -8.41 6.36
C ALA A 359 27.82 -7.20 5.49
N ALA A 360 27.42 -5.99 5.89
CA ALA A 360 27.76 -4.73 5.23
C ALA A 360 29.19 -4.23 5.55
N ARG A 361 29.86 -4.81 6.56
CA ARG A 361 31.18 -4.39 7.07
C ARG A 361 31.20 -2.94 7.57
N ILE A 362 30.16 -2.56 8.30
CA ILE A 362 29.99 -1.24 8.93
C ILE A 362 29.82 -1.39 10.44
N SER A 363 30.07 -0.31 11.19
CA SER A 363 29.92 -0.24 12.64
C SER A 363 28.90 0.82 13.05
N ASP A 364 28.35 0.71 14.26
CA ASP A 364 27.46 1.72 14.84
C ASP A 364 28.14 3.11 14.81
N GLY A 365 27.41 4.11 14.30
CA GLY A 365 27.91 5.47 14.14
C GLY A 365 28.66 5.76 12.83
N ASP A 366 28.93 4.76 11.99
CA ASP A 366 29.56 4.98 10.68
C ASP A 366 28.65 5.81 9.76
N GLU A 367 29.24 6.75 9.02
CA GLU A 367 28.56 7.39 7.88
C GLU A 367 28.64 6.46 6.66
N VAL A 368 27.49 6.19 6.05
CA VAL A 368 27.34 5.28 4.92
C VAL A 368 26.66 5.96 3.75
N GLU A 369 27.09 5.61 2.55
CA GLU A 369 26.42 5.93 1.29
C GLU A 369 25.56 4.76 0.84
N ILE A 370 24.30 5.08 0.57
CA ILE A 370 23.28 4.16 0.07
C ILE A 370 22.92 4.62 -1.34
N GLN A 371 23.00 3.69 -2.30
CA GLN A 371 22.42 3.92 -3.61
C GLN A 371 20.92 3.62 -3.54
N PHE A 372 20.10 4.55 -4.01
CA PHE A 372 18.64 4.41 -4.08
C PHE A 372 18.16 4.99 -5.40
N ALA A 373 17.66 4.12 -6.28
CA ALA A 373 17.35 4.48 -7.66
C ALA A 373 18.53 5.22 -8.34
N SER A 374 18.31 6.44 -8.84
CA SER A 374 19.34 7.29 -9.46
C SER A 374 20.10 8.19 -8.47
N GLN A 375 19.89 8.02 -7.16
CA GLN A 375 20.42 8.91 -6.12
C GLN A 375 21.37 8.20 -5.18
N THR A 376 22.35 8.95 -4.66
CA THR A 376 23.20 8.51 -3.55
C THR A 376 22.79 9.29 -2.30
N ILE A 377 22.50 8.56 -1.22
CA ILE A 377 22.02 9.12 0.04
C ILE A 377 23.06 8.84 1.12
N LYS A 378 23.35 9.85 1.95
CA LYS A 378 24.17 9.70 3.14
C LYS A 378 23.31 9.49 4.37
N ARG A 379 23.68 8.50 5.18
CA ARG A 379 23.02 8.15 6.44
C ARG A 379 24.07 7.82 7.49
N ILE A 380 23.75 8.07 8.76
CA ILE A 380 24.49 7.47 9.88
C ILE A 380 23.87 6.10 10.15
N PHE A 381 24.71 5.06 10.18
CA PHE A 381 24.27 3.73 10.57
C PHE A 381 24.06 3.67 12.09
N LYS A 382 22.92 3.12 12.50
CA LYS A 382 22.61 2.87 13.90
C LYS A 382 22.25 1.41 14.08
N GLN A 383 22.98 0.71 14.95
CA GLN A 383 22.66 -0.66 15.28
C GLN A 383 21.39 -0.70 16.14
N ASP A 384 20.49 -1.62 15.79
CA ASP A 384 19.21 -1.81 16.46
C ASP A 384 19.09 -3.26 16.93
N GLU A 385 18.95 -3.44 18.24
CA GLU A 385 18.85 -4.76 18.88
C GLU A 385 17.50 -5.44 18.65
N GLU A 386 16.45 -4.68 18.29
CA GLU A 386 15.13 -5.24 17.97
C GLU A 386 15.09 -5.81 16.55
N LEU A 387 15.99 -5.37 15.67
CA LEU A 387 16.08 -5.87 14.30
C LEU A 387 16.89 -7.16 14.20
N LYS A 388 16.49 -8.01 13.26
CA LYS A 388 17.14 -9.29 12.96
C LYS A 388 17.36 -9.43 11.45
N GLY A 389 18.28 -10.31 11.07
CA GLY A 389 18.59 -10.61 9.68
C GLY A 389 19.40 -9.52 9.00
N THR A 390 19.48 -9.60 7.68
CA THR A 390 20.31 -8.73 6.83
C THR A 390 19.48 -7.67 6.10
N ILE A 391 18.37 -7.23 6.69
CA ILE A 391 17.56 -6.13 6.17
C ILE A 391 17.66 -4.93 7.13
N ALA A 392 18.00 -3.75 6.60
CA ALA A 392 18.02 -2.50 7.35
C ALA A 392 16.86 -1.58 6.92
N LEU A 393 16.45 -0.69 7.82
CA LEU A 393 15.38 0.28 7.62
C LEU A 393 15.97 1.63 7.23
N ASN A 394 15.57 2.16 6.08
CA ASN A 394 15.91 3.51 5.65
C ASN A 394 14.66 4.40 5.62
N PRO A 395 14.61 5.48 6.42
CA PRO A 395 13.59 6.50 6.30
C PRO A 395 13.66 7.24 4.96
N ARG A 396 12.48 7.58 4.42
CA ARG A 396 12.31 8.28 3.13
C ARG A 396 11.56 9.61 3.22
N PHE A 397 11.09 10.01 4.41
CA PHE A 397 10.31 11.24 4.63
C PHE A 397 11.07 12.53 4.27
N ASP A 398 12.40 12.47 4.17
CA ASP A 398 13.26 13.57 3.76
C ASP A 398 13.60 13.55 2.26
N MET A 399 13.01 12.63 1.49
CA MET A 399 13.28 12.43 0.07
C MET A 399 12.03 12.73 -0.77
N ALA A 400 12.23 12.98 -2.06
CA ALA A 400 11.11 13.05 -3.00
C ALA A 400 10.50 11.65 -3.14
N GLU A 401 9.18 11.56 -3.04
CA GLU A 401 8.51 10.27 -2.94
C GLU A 401 8.21 9.69 -4.31
N ASP A 402 8.68 8.46 -4.54
CA ASP A 402 8.14 7.57 -5.55
C ASP A 402 7.39 6.44 -4.83
N PHE A 403 6.07 6.49 -4.90
CA PHE A 403 5.18 5.51 -4.29
C PHE A 403 4.96 4.27 -5.15
N SER A 404 5.42 4.29 -6.41
CA SER A 404 5.38 3.15 -7.31
C SER A 404 6.59 2.23 -7.15
N GLN A 405 7.65 2.75 -6.54
CA GLN A 405 8.89 2.01 -6.36
C GLN A 405 8.75 0.90 -5.30
N TYR A 406 9.21 -0.29 -5.68
CA TYR A 406 9.33 -1.41 -4.76
C TYR A 406 10.29 -1.07 -3.61
N ARG A 407 9.86 -1.30 -2.36
CA ARG A 407 10.52 -0.76 -1.17
C ARG A 407 11.71 -1.58 -0.66
N PHE A 408 11.98 -2.75 -1.25
CA PHE A 408 13.18 -3.53 -0.95
C PHE A 408 14.21 -3.36 -2.05
N GLU A 409 15.43 -2.98 -1.68
CA GLU A 409 16.55 -2.78 -2.60
C GLU A 409 17.78 -3.57 -2.13
N LYS A 410 18.43 -4.26 -3.07
CA LYS A 410 19.74 -4.87 -2.83
C LYS A 410 20.77 -3.76 -2.66
N SER A 411 21.39 -3.71 -1.49
CA SER A 411 22.26 -2.59 -1.18
C SER A 411 23.72 -2.84 -1.54
N LYS A 412 24.33 -1.85 -2.21
CA LYS A 412 25.78 -1.63 -2.21
C LYS A 412 26.09 -0.52 -1.22
N ILE A 413 26.41 -0.88 0.02
CA ILE A 413 26.77 0.10 1.05
C ILE A 413 28.26 0.39 0.96
N VAL A 414 28.60 1.66 0.89
CA VAL A 414 30.00 2.12 0.95
C VAL A 414 30.18 2.97 2.20
N ARG A 415 31.17 2.61 3.03
CA ARG A 415 31.55 3.43 4.18
C ARG A 415 32.25 4.69 3.68
N VAL A 416 31.81 5.86 4.13
CA VAL A 416 32.52 7.12 3.88
C VAL A 416 33.72 7.15 4.83
N VAL A 417 34.93 7.22 4.29
CA VAL A 417 36.21 7.20 5.05
C VAL A 417 36.67 8.61 5.37
#